data_AF-A0A369H8R4-F1
#
_entry.id   AF-A0A369H8R4-F1
#
_cell.length_a   1.000
_cell.length_b   1.000
_cell.length_c   1.000
_cell.angle_alpha   90.00
_cell.angle_beta   90.00
_cell.angle_gamma   90.00
#
_symmetry.space_group_name_H-M   'P 1'
#
loop_
_entity.id
_entity.type
_entity.pdbx_description
1 polymer ?
#
loop_
_entity_poly.entity_id
_entity_poly.type
_entity_poly.pdbx_seq_one_letter_code
_entity_poly.pdbx_strand_id
1 'polypeptide(L)'
;MTLAMMHSRVAIHLAWTFCLSALCLLLWPRHCHATSPPSVSLYQRQSTPSTTSTTLPPAFKPQVPETVEWVYRGHRDSPEQVKQAGGFMPRNRPSTSRAFTIDGHLRGLCNNPETAYSSTSCKFGIGVVYAARNSYHGEALGWVYRIRATPNMVNMEGTLRQYYSEREAAEFSALGGIRWNQIHSYWRVTRDYIPREEDDLEEAMIGNFNNTDYEAISDRFTLNPDYDAELYGQSRFSAGQPQLAGFPRNHESWSQEPWRALDRNRPPLDYARDFMGSIGQPDGWMPQYPLFEGEVRPEGGSDSTSSADDAPPPPLPPKKKKMGYCPRQEDSRQSPVAERPELSAAMREQVQAIDWAAVCAAAAAQLVSAYGIRRRLRRFLFPQRQTSRQGECGKLLETVEHVLPSACTIGKVKVEVEVADVADGGTYGPIDLVLEGKFVRTASSPVRLAVDPDRDKHWNTTVNLHALFGRSSIPIKSITGIELWSGRDEIWVQDLRLIGKCAGWTTITMEKFNNLNQKMRSEDKWGRIWSGSVQTKDWEARKPCNDLVHLEVEMRLADEAWAETKDAIDLVIRGESLGRSSESFRIGNDVVIADRTSRMISRWPG
;
A
#
# COMPACT_ATOMS: atom_id res chain seq x y z
N MET A 1 -66.27 -18.35 -30.26
CA MET A 1 -66.26 -18.17 -31.73
C MET A 1 -65.55 -16.87 -32.04
N THR A 2 -64.56 -16.94 -32.94
CA THR A 2 -63.99 -15.86 -33.81
C THR A 2 -63.42 -14.61 -33.11
N LEU A 3 -62.11 -14.36 -33.00
CA LEU A 3 -60.97 -14.43 -33.95
C LEU A 3 -61.09 -13.43 -35.13
N ALA A 4 -60.28 -12.35 -35.08
CA ALA A 4 -59.66 -11.55 -36.17
C ALA A 4 -59.40 -10.12 -35.66
N MET A 5 -58.17 -9.71 -35.28
CA MET A 5 -57.05 -9.27 -36.13
C MET A 5 -57.42 -8.20 -37.18
N MET A 6 -56.81 -7.00 -37.11
CA MET A 6 -55.82 -6.51 -38.09
C MET A 6 -55.58 -4.98 -38.07
N HIS A 7 -54.29 -4.61 -38.13
CA HIS A 7 -53.68 -3.46 -38.82
C HIS A 7 -53.99 -2.00 -38.41
N SER A 8 -53.05 -1.36 -37.68
CA SER A 8 -52.40 -0.10 -38.12
C SER A 8 -51.46 0.46 -37.05
N ARG A 9 -50.18 0.61 -37.42
CA ARG A 9 -49.17 1.61 -36.98
C ARG A 9 -47.74 1.03 -37.07
N VAL A 10 -47.39 0.59 -38.27
CA VAL A 10 -46.02 0.56 -38.77
C VAL A 10 -46.08 1.33 -40.09
N ALA A 11 -45.72 2.60 -40.04
CA ALA A 11 -45.42 3.55 -41.14
C ALA A 11 -45.80 4.95 -40.65
N ILE A 12 -44.82 5.72 -40.17
CA ILE A 12 -44.65 7.19 -40.21
C ILE A 12 -43.43 7.46 -39.30
N HIS A 13 -42.24 7.07 -39.78
CA HIS A 13 -40.96 7.59 -39.26
C HIS A 13 -39.90 7.75 -40.38
N LEU A 14 -40.34 7.72 -41.65
CA LEU A 14 -39.50 7.90 -42.84
C LEU A 14 -39.72 9.27 -43.52
N ALA A 15 -39.82 10.36 -42.75
CA ALA A 15 -40.03 11.69 -43.33
C ALA A 15 -39.38 12.86 -42.58
N TRP A 16 -38.29 12.64 -41.82
CA TRP A 16 -37.59 13.72 -41.09
C TRP A 16 -36.06 13.75 -41.28
N THR A 17 -35.50 12.99 -42.24
CA THR A 17 -34.05 12.97 -42.53
C THR A 17 -33.76 13.36 -43.98
N PHE A 18 -34.20 14.55 -44.42
CA PHE A 18 -33.90 15.04 -45.77
C PHE A 18 -33.69 16.56 -45.94
N CYS A 19 -33.37 17.31 -44.87
CA CYS A 19 -33.32 18.78 -44.98
C CYS A 19 -32.04 19.48 -44.46
N LEU A 20 -30.90 18.81 -44.29
CA LEU A 20 -29.66 19.47 -43.84
C LEU A 20 -28.38 19.01 -44.56
N SER A 21 -28.51 18.50 -45.79
CA SER A 21 -27.39 18.08 -46.66
C SER A 21 -27.30 18.91 -47.97
N ALA A 22 -27.64 20.21 -47.90
CA ALA A 22 -27.68 21.07 -49.09
C ALA A 22 -27.02 22.47 -48.94
N LEU A 23 -26.10 22.68 -47.98
CA LEU A 23 -25.48 24.01 -47.84
C LEU A 23 -24.03 23.97 -47.30
N CYS A 24 -23.11 23.30 -47.99
CA CYS A 24 -21.66 23.51 -47.79
C CYS A 24 -20.79 23.04 -48.99
N LEU A 25 -21.31 23.15 -50.23
CA LEU A 25 -20.58 22.84 -51.47
C LEU A 25 -20.48 24.05 -52.41
N LEU A 26 -20.17 25.24 -51.87
CA LEU A 26 -19.69 26.36 -52.67
C LEU A 26 -18.67 27.11 -51.82
N LEU A 27 -17.38 26.86 -52.08
CA LEU A 27 -16.26 27.81 -52.07
C LEU A 27 -14.94 27.01 -52.00
N TRP A 28 -14.47 26.61 -53.17
CA TRP A 28 -13.06 26.34 -53.44
C TRP A 28 -12.45 27.64 -54.01
N PRO A 29 -11.18 27.94 -53.75
CA PRO A 29 -10.32 28.22 -54.88
C PRO A 29 -9.04 27.37 -54.92
N ARG A 30 -8.70 27.12 -56.17
CA ARG A 30 -7.75 26.20 -56.79
C ARG A 30 -6.28 26.65 -56.68
N HIS A 31 -5.41 25.72 -57.13
CA HIS A 31 -4.05 25.85 -57.68
C HIS A 31 -2.91 25.56 -56.66
N CYS A 32 -1.87 24.77 -56.95
CA CYS A 32 -1.42 24.15 -58.19
C CYS A 32 -0.39 23.02 -57.94
N HIS A 33 -0.33 22.11 -58.91
CA HIS A 33 0.78 21.27 -59.38
C HIS A 33 1.53 20.28 -58.46
N ALA A 34 1.32 19.01 -58.81
CA ALA A 34 2.24 17.90 -58.63
C ALA A 34 3.20 17.78 -59.84
N THR A 35 4.45 17.40 -59.57
CA THR A 35 5.30 16.61 -60.48
C THR A 35 6.34 15.79 -59.68
N SER A 36 6.19 14.46 -59.76
CA SER A 36 7.17 13.34 -59.76
C SER A 36 8.48 13.36 -58.92
N PRO A 37 8.85 12.25 -58.26
CA PRO A 37 10.19 12.03 -57.70
C PRO A 37 11.14 11.35 -58.71
N PRO A 38 12.46 11.54 -58.54
CA PRO A 38 13.33 10.36 -58.56
C PRO A 38 14.44 10.36 -57.49
N SER A 39 14.62 9.17 -56.92
CA SER A 39 15.86 8.48 -56.49
C SER A 39 17.15 9.24 -56.13
N VAL A 40 17.60 8.96 -54.89
CA VAL A 40 18.97 8.59 -54.43
C VAL A 40 20.17 9.43 -54.87
N SER A 41 20.84 10.10 -53.93
CA SER A 41 22.31 10.18 -53.84
C SER A 41 22.80 10.74 -52.49
N LEU A 42 23.94 10.19 -52.07
CA LEU A 42 24.78 10.45 -50.91
C LEU A 42 25.40 11.87 -50.83
N TYR A 43 25.80 12.23 -49.61
CA TYR A 43 26.77 13.28 -49.20
C TYR A 43 26.41 14.75 -49.50
N GLN A 44 26.26 15.58 -48.45
CA GLN A 44 27.33 16.46 -47.94
C GLN A 44 26.77 17.51 -46.95
N ARG A 45 27.46 17.60 -45.81
CA ARG A 45 27.34 18.54 -44.70
C ARG A 45 27.41 20.00 -45.18
N GLN A 46 26.38 20.81 -44.88
CA GLN A 46 26.50 22.27 -44.73
C GLN A 46 25.73 22.72 -43.50
N SER A 47 26.48 23.13 -42.49
CA SER A 47 26.04 23.69 -41.22
C SER A 47 25.61 25.15 -41.41
N THR A 48 24.33 25.44 -41.23
CA THR A 48 23.83 26.79 -40.96
C THR A 48 23.87 27.05 -39.45
N PRO A 49 24.31 28.24 -38.99
CA PRO A 49 24.36 28.56 -37.57
C PRO A 49 22.93 28.84 -37.09
N SER A 50 22.32 27.86 -36.42
CA SER A 50 21.06 28.07 -35.72
C SER A 50 21.34 28.94 -34.50
N THR A 51 20.88 30.18 -34.55
CA THR A 51 20.79 31.08 -33.39
C THR A 51 19.98 30.38 -32.32
N THR A 52 20.66 29.77 -31.35
CA THR A 52 20.03 29.05 -30.25
C THR A 52 19.48 30.12 -29.31
N SER A 53 18.19 30.40 -29.46
CA SER A 53 17.40 31.08 -28.43
C SER A 53 17.51 30.23 -27.17
N THR A 54 18.29 30.69 -26.20
CA THR A 54 18.41 30.12 -24.85
C THR A 54 17.06 30.24 -24.17
N THR A 55 16.16 29.33 -24.51
CA THR A 55 14.91 29.13 -23.77
C THR A 55 15.34 28.48 -22.46
N LEU A 56 15.30 29.25 -21.37
CA LEU A 56 15.58 28.73 -20.03
C LEU A 56 14.75 27.44 -19.85
N PRO A 57 15.35 26.36 -19.32
CA PRO A 57 14.60 25.15 -19.03
C PRO A 57 13.37 25.51 -18.17
N PRO A 58 12.22 24.88 -18.42
CA PRO A 58 11.00 25.17 -17.69
C PRO A 58 11.26 25.12 -16.18
N ALA A 59 10.80 26.14 -15.45
CA ALA A 59 11.00 26.23 -14.02
C ALA A 59 10.53 24.94 -13.33
N PHE A 60 11.41 24.34 -12.53
CA PHE A 60 11.11 23.13 -11.76
C PHE A 60 9.91 23.40 -10.85
N LYS A 61 8.84 22.61 -11.00
CA LYS A 61 7.65 22.66 -10.14
C LYS A 61 7.64 21.44 -9.23
N PRO A 62 7.80 21.62 -7.90
CA PRO A 62 7.61 20.56 -6.93
C PRO A 62 6.19 19.96 -7.01
N GLN A 63 6.06 18.65 -6.81
CA GLN A 63 4.78 17.97 -6.63
C GLN A 63 4.27 18.10 -5.19
N VAL A 64 5.19 18.20 -4.23
CA VAL A 64 4.85 18.30 -2.82
C VAL A 64 4.12 19.62 -2.52
N PRO A 65 2.99 19.58 -1.77
CA PRO A 65 2.27 20.80 -1.36
C PRO A 65 3.16 21.79 -0.60
N GLU A 66 2.94 23.08 -0.81
CA GLU A 66 3.64 24.14 -0.08
C GLU A 66 3.32 24.13 1.43
N THR A 67 2.19 23.54 1.82
CA THR A 67 1.70 23.47 3.20
C THR A 67 1.59 22.04 3.70
N VAL A 68 2.74 21.44 4.02
CA VAL A 68 2.82 20.18 4.78
C VAL A 68 2.88 20.48 6.27
N GLU A 69 1.85 20.07 6.99
CA GLU A 69 1.79 20.17 8.46
C GLU A 69 2.27 18.90 9.17
N TRP A 70 2.00 17.75 8.55
CA TRP A 70 2.23 16.44 9.13
C TRP A 70 3.01 15.59 8.15
N VAL A 71 4.00 14.88 8.69
CA VAL A 71 4.75 13.85 7.98
C VAL A 71 4.57 12.52 8.70
N TYR A 72 4.86 11.44 7.99
CA TYR A 72 4.64 10.08 8.40
C TYR A 72 5.93 9.29 8.27
N ARG A 73 6.18 8.41 9.25
CA ARG A 73 7.32 7.50 9.24
C ARG A 73 6.86 6.10 9.60
N GLY A 74 7.11 5.15 8.71
CA GLY A 74 7.01 3.72 9.02
C GLY A 74 8.27 3.24 9.73
N HIS A 75 8.13 2.52 10.83
CA HIS A 75 9.26 1.97 11.57
C HIS A 75 8.89 0.67 12.28
N ARG A 76 9.85 -0.23 12.47
CA ARG A 76 9.63 -1.48 13.20
C ARG A 76 9.55 -1.28 14.73
N ASP A 77 10.34 -0.34 15.24
CA ASP A 77 10.46 -0.10 16.67
C ASP A 77 9.12 0.40 17.23
N SER A 78 8.77 -0.07 18.43
CA SER A 78 7.55 0.30 19.14
C SER A 78 7.63 1.72 19.72
N PRO A 79 6.47 2.33 20.07
CA PRO A 79 6.42 3.64 20.69
C PRO A 79 7.30 3.74 21.94
N GLU A 80 7.36 2.68 22.75
CA GLU A 80 8.20 2.61 23.95
C GLU A 80 9.69 2.64 23.61
N GLN A 81 10.09 1.91 22.56
CA GLN A 81 11.49 1.89 22.10
C GLN A 81 11.90 3.25 21.52
N VAL A 82 11.03 3.86 20.71
CA VAL A 82 11.26 5.20 20.14
C VAL A 82 11.30 6.24 21.25
N LYS A 83 10.42 6.15 22.26
CA LYS A 83 10.45 7.01 23.45
C LYS A 83 11.74 6.85 24.24
N GLN A 84 12.19 5.62 24.47
CA GLN A 84 13.44 5.34 25.18
C GLN A 84 14.67 5.88 24.43
N ALA A 85 14.64 5.86 23.10
CA ALA A 85 15.64 6.49 22.26
C ALA A 85 15.52 8.03 22.21
N GLY A 86 14.49 8.63 22.83
CA GLY A 86 14.23 10.07 22.77
C GLY A 86 13.71 10.54 21.41
N GLY A 87 13.29 9.63 20.53
CA GLY A 87 12.77 9.90 19.19
C GLY A 87 13.44 9.07 18.09
N PHE A 88 13.37 9.54 16.84
CA PHE A 88 14.08 8.93 15.71
C PHE A 88 15.43 9.59 15.52
N MET A 89 16.48 8.86 15.86
CA MET A 89 17.85 9.30 15.70
C MET A 89 18.43 8.83 14.36
N PRO A 90 19.34 9.59 13.76
CA PRO A 90 20.22 9.02 12.75
C PRO A 90 21.00 7.83 13.35
N ARG A 91 21.22 6.77 12.56
CA ARG A 91 21.69 5.47 13.07
C ARG A 91 23.06 5.54 13.75
N ASN A 92 23.96 6.33 13.18
CA ASN A 92 25.33 6.51 13.66
C ASN A 92 25.64 8.01 13.72
N ARG A 93 26.49 8.41 14.68
CA ARG A 93 27.07 9.75 14.67
C ARG A 93 27.86 9.96 13.38
N PRO A 94 27.63 11.08 12.64
CA PRO A 94 28.44 11.45 11.50
C PRO A 94 29.92 11.48 11.87
N SER A 95 30.74 10.72 11.15
CA SER A 95 32.21 10.72 11.28
C SER A 95 32.91 11.40 10.10
N THR A 96 32.18 11.66 9.02
CA THR A 96 32.64 12.31 7.79
C THR A 96 31.71 13.46 7.39
N SER A 97 32.25 14.45 6.67
CA SER A 97 31.45 15.57 6.17
C SER A 97 30.36 15.11 5.17
N ARG A 98 30.54 13.98 4.47
CA ARG A 98 29.55 13.43 3.52
C ARG A 98 28.24 13.04 4.18
N ALA A 99 28.26 12.66 5.46
CA ALA A 99 27.06 12.26 6.19
C ALA A 99 26.00 13.38 6.30
N PHE A 100 26.42 14.63 6.07
CA PHE A 100 25.57 15.82 6.09
C PHE A 100 24.96 16.17 4.73
N THR A 101 25.21 15.38 3.67
CA THR A 101 24.61 15.60 2.35
C THR A 101 23.33 14.79 2.15
N ILE A 102 22.38 15.40 1.45
CA ILE A 102 21.14 14.72 1.00
C ILE A 102 21.45 13.66 -0.07
N ASP A 103 22.38 13.93 -0.99
CA ASP A 103 22.84 12.92 -1.95
C ASP A 103 23.49 11.72 -1.24
N GLY A 104 24.27 11.96 -0.20
CA GLY A 104 24.86 10.92 0.66
C GLY A 104 23.78 10.10 1.38
N HIS A 105 22.74 10.77 1.88
CA HIS A 105 21.57 10.11 2.47
C HIS A 105 20.85 9.19 1.47
N LEU A 106 20.62 9.65 0.24
CA LEU A 106 19.95 8.86 -0.81
C LEU A 106 20.81 7.70 -1.33
N ARG A 107 22.11 7.92 -1.54
CA ARG A 107 23.00 6.89 -2.08
C ARG A 107 23.51 5.90 -1.03
N GLY A 108 23.41 6.24 0.26
CA GLY A 108 23.83 5.40 1.39
C GLY A 108 22.94 4.18 1.63
N LEU A 109 22.14 3.77 0.65
CA LEU A 109 21.27 2.61 0.72
C LEU A 109 22.09 1.35 1.00
N CYS A 110 21.79 0.79 2.17
CA CYS A 110 21.98 -0.60 2.61
C CYS A 110 23.25 -0.98 3.38
N ASN A 111 24.45 -0.45 3.10
CA ASN A 111 25.67 -1.03 3.67
C ASN A 111 26.47 -0.14 4.65
N ASN A 112 26.22 1.17 4.70
CA ASN A 112 26.86 2.03 5.70
C ASN A 112 26.04 3.32 5.91
N PRO A 113 25.12 3.36 6.89
CA PRO A 113 24.20 4.47 7.11
C PRO A 113 24.91 5.61 7.86
N GLU A 114 26.01 6.10 7.30
CA GLU A 114 26.64 7.30 7.79
C GLU A 114 25.86 8.51 7.27
N THR A 115 24.72 8.77 7.91
CA THR A 115 23.84 9.88 7.54
C THR A 115 23.40 10.62 8.79
N ALA A 116 23.33 11.94 8.69
CA ALA A 116 22.83 12.84 9.71
C ALA A 116 21.29 12.99 9.66
N TYR A 117 20.61 12.33 8.72
CA TYR A 117 19.20 12.54 8.42
C TYR A 117 18.31 11.37 8.87
N SER A 118 17.06 11.68 9.20
CA SER A 118 15.98 10.71 9.40
C SER A 118 14.84 10.94 8.41
N SER A 119 14.54 9.95 7.56
CA SER A 119 13.53 10.06 6.50
C SER A 119 12.09 10.07 7.04
N THR A 120 11.24 10.87 6.42
CA THR A 120 9.78 10.89 6.60
C THR A 120 9.10 11.18 5.26
N SER A 121 7.80 10.96 5.14
CA SER A 121 7.03 11.31 3.95
C SER A 121 5.83 12.16 4.32
N CYS A 122 5.43 13.12 3.47
CA CYS A 122 4.14 13.79 3.67
C CYS A 122 2.94 12.93 3.24
N LYS A 123 3.18 11.75 2.66
CA LYS A 123 2.14 10.77 2.35
C LYS A 123 2.08 9.71 3.45
N PHE A 124 0.92 9.59 4.08
CA PHE A 124 0.62 8.57 5.07
C PHE A 124 0.88 7.16 4.54
N GLY A 125 0.44 6.93 3.30
CA GLY A 125 0.59 5.67 2.59
C GLY A 125 2.03 5.15 2.52
N ILE A 126 2.99 6.02 2.20
CA ILE A 126 4.42 5.71 2.24
C ILE A 126 4.84 5.24 3.64
N GLY A 127 4.35 5.91 4.70
CA GLY A 127 4.57 5.47 6.08
C GLY A 127 4.12 4.02 6.31
N VAL A 128 2.96 3.63 5.77
CA VAL A 128 2.45 2.26 5.90
C VAL A 128 3.32 1.25 5.14
N VAL A 129 3.73 1.57 3.91
CA VAL A 129 4.63 0.71 3.11
C VAL A 129 5.91 0.40 3.90
N TYR A 130 6.55 1.42 4.49
CA TYR A 130 7.76 1.24 5.30
C TYR A 130 7.53 0.48 6.60
N ALA A 131 6.35 0.60 7.23
CA ALA A 131 5.99 -0.18 8.41
C ALA A 131 5.68 -1.65 8.08
N ALA A 132 5.22 -1.93 6.86
CA ALA A 132 4.89 -3.26 6.37
C ALA A 132 6.09 -4.00 5.74
N ARG A 133 7.13 -3.28 5.31
CA ARG A 133 8.22 -3.76 4.44
C ARG A 133 8.91 -5.04 4.91
N ASN A 134 9.04 -5.27 6.22
CA ASN A 134 9.71 -6.47 6.72
C ASN A 134 8.75 -7.65 6.98
N SER A 135 7.44 -7.43 6.95
CA SER A 135 6.47 -8.49 7.24
C SER A 135 6.43 -9.59 6.18
N TYR A 136 6.90 -9.31 4.96
CA TYR A 136 7.10 -10.31 3.91
C TYR A 136 8.14 -11.37 4.28
N HIS A 137 9.06 -11.06 5.21
CA HIS A 137 10.03 -12.01 5.74
C HIS A 137 9.55 -12.70 7.03
N GLY A 138 8.24 -12.66 7.30
CA GLY A 138 7.63 -13.25 8.50
C GLY A 138 7.83 -12.42 9.78
N GLU A 139 8.41 -11.22 9.67
CA GLU A 139 8.55 -10.31 10.82
C GLU A 139 7.19 -9.70 11.21
N ALA A 140 7.10 -9.25 12.47
CA ALA A 140 5.91 -8.53 12.92
C ALA A 140 5.77 -7.20 12.18
N LEU A 141 4.52 -6.79 11.92
CA LEU A 141 4.22 -5.48 11.38
C LEU A 141 4.71 -4.37 12.29
N GLY A 142 5.26 -3.32 11.67
CA GLY A 142 5.72 -2.13 12.35
C GLY A 142 4.61 -1.15 12.68
N TRP A 143 5.04 0.08 12.86
CA TRP A 143 4.26 1.22 13.33
C TRP A 143 4.37 2.37 12.36
N VAL A 144 3.28 3.11 12.20
CA VAL A 144 3.30 4.40 11.52
C VAL A 144 3.20 5.50 12.56
N TYR A 145 4.12 6.45 12.48
CA TYR A 145 4.19 7.61 13.34
C TYR A 145 3.75 8.85 12.57
N ARG A 146 2.80 9.61 13.11
CA ARG A 146 2.41 10.93 12.62
C ARG A 146 3.18 11.99 13.40
N ILE A 147 3.92 12.82 12.67
CA ILE A 147 4.96 13.69 13.22
C ILE A 147 4.71 15.11 12.74
N ARG A 148 4.79 16.09 13.65
CA ARG A 148 4.63 17.50 13.28
C ARG A 148 5.85 17.95 12.47
N ALA A 149 5.61 18.59 11.33
CA ALA A 149 6.68 19.11 10.50
C ALA A 149 7.44 20.24 11.22
N THR A 150 8.78 20.21 11.18
CA THR A 150 9.64 21.20 11.85
C THR A 150 10.76 21.71 10.94
N PRO A 151 11.36 22.89 11.24
CA PRO A 151 12.34 23.51 10.35
C PRO A 151 13.56 22.66 9.98
N ASN A 152 13.98 21.67 10.79
CA ASN A 152 15.07 20.77 10.42
C ASN A 152 14.69 19.71 9.37
N MET A 153 13.41 19.58 9.02
CA MET A 153 12.92 18.71 7.95
C MET A 153 13.03 19.43 6.60
N VAL A 154 13.86 18.90 5.72
CA VAL A 154 14.17 19.49 4.43
C VAL A 154 13.41 18.78 3.32
N ASN A 155 12.74 19.55 2.46
CA ASN A 155 12.10 19.00 1.25
C ASN A 155 13.17 18.48 0.27
N MET A 156 13.18 17.16 0.04
CA MET A 156 14.14 16.49 -0.86
C MET A 156 13.94 16.92 -2.32
N GLU A 157 12.68 16.97 -2.76
CA GLU A 157 12.31 17.37 -4.11
C GLU A 157 12.75 18.82 -4.40
N GLY A 158 12.56 19.72 -3.45
CA GLY A 158 13.01 21.11 -3.58
C GLY A 158 14.54 21.26 -3.58
N THR A 159 15.23 20.39 -2.84
CA THR A 159 16.70 20.43 -2.68
C THR A 159 17.44 19.90 -3.90
N LEU A 160 16.97 18.78 -4.45
CA LEU A 160 17.63 18.06 -5.56
C LEU A 160 17.00 18.34 -6.92
N ARG A 161 15.78 18.87 -6.95
CA ARG A 161 15.02 19.24 -8.15
C ARG A 161 14.99 18.10 -9.18
N GLN A 162 15.42 18.37 -10.42
CA GLN A 162 15.43 17.40 -11.51
C GLN A 162 16.31 16.16 -11.25
N TYR A 163 17.19 16.20 -10.26
CA TYR A 163 18.05 15.07 -9.88
C TYR A 163 17.43 14.17 -8.81
N TYR A 164 16.22 14.47 -8.34
CA TYR A 164 15.50 13.61 -7.42
C TYR A 164 14.68 12.56 -8.19
N SER A 165 15.09 11.29 -8.14
CA SER A 165 14.39 10.19 -8.81
C SER A 165 13.24 9.60 -7.99
N GLU A 166 13.16 9.88 -6.70
CA GLU A 166 12.15 9.30 -5.77
C GLU A 166 11.03 10.28 -5.42
N ARG A 167 10.55 11.04 -6.40
CA ARG A 167 9.52 12.08 -6.20
C ARG A 167 8.24 11.51 -5.60
N GLU A 168 7.90 10.27 -5.93
CA GLU A 168 6.70 9.60 -5.44
C GLU A 168 6.73 9.37 -3.92
N ALA A 169 7.92 9.20 -3.34
CA ALA A 169 8.11 9.03 -1.90
C ALA A 169 7.78 10.31 -1.12
N ALA A 170 7.78 11.47 -1.79
CA ALA A 170 7.47 12.77 -1.19
C ALA A 170 8.24 13.00 0.13
N GLU A 171 9.54 12.73 0.10
CA GLU A 171 10.37 12.66 1.29
C GLU A 171 10.69 14.04 1.86
N PHE A 172 10.62 14.11 3.19
CA PHE A 172 11.22 15.14 4.02
C PHE A 172 12.23 14.50 4.96
N SER A 173 13.48 14.91 4.88
CA SER A 173 14.55 14.33 5.69
C SER A 173 14.90 15.27 6.84
N ALA A 174 14.79 14.77 8.07
CA ALA A 174 15.04 15.54 9.29
C ALA A 174 16.53 15.51 9.64
N LEU A 175 17.22 16.65 9.45
CA LEU A 175 18.63 16.79 9.85
C LEU A 175 18.73 16.78 11.38
N GLY A 176 19.55 15.87 11.90
CA GLY A 176 19.71 15.66 13.34
C GLY A 176 18.58 14.89 14.02
N GLY A 177 17.65 14.30 13.25
CA GLY A 177 16.60 13.43 13.79
C GLY A 177 15.32 14.14 14.20
N ILE A 178 14.47 13.39 14.91
CA ILE A 178 13.10 13.77 15.28
C ILE A 178 12.91 13.47 16.76
N ARG A 179 12.49 14.45 17.57
CA ARG A 179 12.30 14.24 19.02
C ARG A 179 11.04 13.43 19.32
N TRP A 180 11.04 12.68 20.43
CA TRP A 180 9.84 11.97 20.89
C TRP A 180 8.64 12.91 21.11
N ASN A 181 8.84 14.06 21.75
CA ASN A 181 7.78 15.05 21.99
C ASN A 181 7.30 15.77 20.71
N GLN A 182 7.93 15.54 19.56
CA GLN A 182 7.48 16.02 18.25
C GLN A 182 6.50 15.05 17.57
N ILE A 183 6.51 13.78 17.98
CA ILE A 183 5.61 12.74 17.48
C ILE A 183 4.24 12.96 18.11
N HIS A 184 3.22 13.18 17.28
CA HIS A 184 1.86 13.47 17.75
C HIS A 184 1.09 12.20 18.07
N SER A 185 1.16 11.21 17.20
CA SER A 185 0.45 9.95 17.39
C SER A 185 1.10 8.81 16.64
N TYR A 186 0.76 7.58 17.01
CA TYR A 186 1.29 6.37 16.39
C TYR A 186 0.22 5.29 16.27
N TRP A 187 0.37 4.43 15.29
CA TRP A 187 -0.53 3.33 15.03
C TRP A 187 0.26 2.08 14.64
N ARG A 188 -0.07 0.95 15.28
CA ARG A 188 0.50 -0.34 14.89
C ARG A 188 -0.23 -0.84 13.65
N VAL A 189 0.49 -1.07 12.57
CA VAL A 189 -0.12 -1.54 11.34
C VAL A 189 -0.68 -2.94 11.56
N THR A 190 -1.90 -3.15 11.09
CA THR A 190 -2.62 -4.41 11.23
C THR A 190 -2.75 -5.11 9.88
N ARG A 191 -2.79 -6.46 9.89
CA ARG A 191 -2.86 -7.25 8.65
C ARG A 191 -4.12 -7.00 7.83
N ASP A 192 -5.22 -6.56 8.46
CA ASP A 192 -6.46 -6.20 7.75
C ASP A 192 -6.35 -4.90 6.96
N TYR A 193 -5.35 -4.08 7.24
CA TYR A 193 -5.11 -2.82 6.52
C TYR A 193 -4.20 -3.00 5.30
N ILE A 194 -3.36 -4.03 5.29
CA ILE A 194 -2.40 -4.31 4.22
C ILE A 194 -3.07 -5.20 3.16
N PRO A 195 -3.14 -4.77 1.88
CA PRO A 195 -3.51 -5.63 0.76
C PRO A 195 -2.74 -6.96 0.77
N ARG A 196 -3.41 -8.06 0.43
CA ARG A 196 -2.81 -9.41 0.52
C ARG A 196 -1.83 -9.72 -0.61
N GLU A 197 -1.86 -8.96 -1.71
CA GLU A 197 -1.07 -9.20 -2.92
C GLU A 197 0.06 -8.16 -3.00
N GLU A 198 1.30 -8.60 -3.24
CA GLU A 198 2.51 -7.77 -3.16
C GLU A 198 2.59 -6.71 -4.27
N ASP A 199 2.13 -7.05 -5.47
CA ASP A 199 2.12 -6.15 -6.63
C ASP A 199 1.08 -5.01 -6.47
N ASP A 200 0.05 -5.21 -5.64
CA ASP A 200 -0.95 -4.18 -5.31
C ASP A 200 -0.46 -3.22 -4.21
N LEU A 201 0.61 -3.54 -3.49
CA LEU A 201 0.93 -2.86 -2.23
C LEU A 201 1.56 -1.50 -2.42
N GLU A 202 2.56 -1.36 -3.28
CA GLU A 202 3.20 -0.06 -3.44
C GLU A 202 2.28 0.93 -4.15
N GLU A 203 1.68 0.54 -5.27
CA GLU A 203 0.84 1.47 -6.02
C GLU A 203 -0.48 1.79 -5.31
N ALA A 204 -1.14 0.82 -4.66
CA ALA A 204 -2.37 1.09 -3.92
C ALA A 204 -2.12 1.79 -2.57
N MET A 205 -0.94 1.62 -1.96
CA MET A 205 -0.63 2.21 -0.66
C MET A 205 0.23 3.47 -0.72
N ILE A 206 0.86 3.87 -1.83
CA ILE A 206 1.56 5.17 -1.88
C ILE A 206 0.60 6.32 -1.51
N GLY A 207 -0.70 6.15 -1.78
CA GLY A 207 -1.75 7.10 -1.41
C GLY A 207 -1.60 8.44 -2.11
N ASN A 208 -2.40 9.43 -1.69
CA ASN A 208 -2.35 10.78 -2.24
C ASN A 208 -1.93 11.82 -1.17
N PHE A 209 -1.49 13.00 -1.61
CA PHE A 209 -1.01 14.09 -0.74
C PHE A 209 -2.06 14.62 0.25
N ASN A 210 -3.35 14.41 -0.04
CA ASN A 210 -4.44 14.82 0.84
C ASN A 210 -4.61 13.91 2.07
N ASN A 211 -3.91 12.76 2.10
CA ASN A 211 -3.94 11.79 3.20
C ASN A 211 -5.35 11.37 3.65
N THR A 212 -6.31 11.27 2.72
CA THR A 212 -7.69 10.83 3.07
C THR A 212 -7.73 9.45 3.71
N ASP A 213 -6.76 8.59 3.39
CA ASP A 213 -6.65 7.25 3.97
C ASP A 213 -6.26 7.30 5.44
N TYR A 214 -5.45 8.29 5.85
CA TYR A 214 -5.17 8.53 7.27
C TYR A 214 -6.45 8.94 8.00
N GLU A 215 -7.22 9.89 7.45
CA GLU A 215 -8.45 10.39 8.08
C GLU A 215 -9.44 9.25 8.35
N ALA A 216 -9.54 8.29 7.41
CA ALA A 216 -10.41 7.13 7.52
C ALA A 216 -10.06 6.16 8.66
N ILE A 217 -8.83 6.22 9.19
CA ILE A 217 -8.37 5.35 10.29
C ILE A 217 -7.73 6.13 11.45
N SER A 218 -7.93 7.45 11.49
CA SER A 218 -7.29 8.33 12.47
C SER A 218 -7.67 7.98 13.92
N ASP A 219 -8.83 7.35 14.11
CA ASP A 219 -9.32 6.80 15.37
C ASP A 219 -8.50 5.59 15.87
N ARG A 220 -7.76 4.90 14.99
CA ARG A 220 -6.85 3.81 15.35
C ARG A 220 -5.51 4.30 15.88
N PHE A 221 -5.19 5.59 15.71
CA PHE A 221 -3.95 6.17 16.22
C PHE A 221 -4.06 6.44 17.72
N THR A 222 -3.04 6.01 18.45
CA THR A 222 -2.85 6.39 19.86
C THR A 222 -2.13 7.73 19.93
N LEU A 223 -2.71 8.68 20.65
CA LEU A 223 -2.07 9.99 20.90
C LEU A 223 -0.84 9.80 21.79
N ASN A 224 0.24 10.49 21.44
CA ASN A 224 1.41 10.57 22.30
C ASN A 224 1.14 11.57 23.44
N PRO A 225 1.09 11.14 24.70
CA PRO A 225 0.85 12.06 25.83
C PRO A 225 1.98 13.08 26.02
N ASP A 226 3.16 12.82 25.47
CA ASP A 226 4.32 13.71 25.57
C ASP A 226 4.44 14.68 24.38
N TYR A 227 3.46 14.71 23.46
CA TYR A 227 3.48 15.65 22.34
C TYR A 227 3.37 17.10 22.83
N ASP A 228 4.35 17.93 22.45
CA ASP A 228 4.41 19.34 22.84
C ASP A 228 3.74 20.24 21.80
N ALA A 229 2.43 20.44 21.97
CA ALA A 229 1.63 21.25 21.05
C ALA A 229 2.00 22.74 21.09
N GLU A 230 2.51 23.25 22.21
CA GLU A 230 2.93 24.65 22.34
C GLU A 230 4.20 24.89 21.53
N LEU A 231 5.18 24.00 21.66
CA LEU A 231 6.44 24.09 20.93
C LEU A 231 6.27 23.86 19.41
N TYR A 232 5.47 22.87 19.01
CA TYR A 232 5.40 22.44 17.60
C TYR A 232 4.15 22.90 16.86
N GLY A 233 3.14 23.42 17.55
CA GLY A 233 1.83 23.75 16.96
C GLY A 233 1.90 24.73 15.79
N GLN A 234 2.91 25.61 15.74
CA GLN A 234 3.12 26.53 14.61
C GLN A 234 4.36 26.22 13.77
N SER A 235 5.08 25.15 14.09
CA SER A 235 6.24 24.73 13.31
C SER A 235 5.85 24.29 11.90
N ARG A 236 6.77 24.49 10.96
CA ARG A 236 6.67 24.07 9.57
C ARG A 236 8.03 23.54 9.11
N PHE A 237 8.02 22.70 8.09
CA PHE A 237 9.25 22.22 7.44
C PHE A 237 10.01 23.35 6.73
N SER A 238 11.26 23.08 6.38
CA SER A 238 12.04 23.96 5.50
C SER A 238 11.82 23.63 4.04
N ALA A 239 11.65 24.67 3.21
CA ALA A 239 11.70 24.55 1.75
C ALA A 239 13.01 23.88 1.29
N GLY A 240 13.10 23.55 0.00
CA GLY A 240 14.32 22.96 -0.57
C GLY A 240 15.57 23.74 -0.18
N GLN A 241 16.62 23.03 0.25
CA GLN A 241 17.90 23.58 0.70
C GLN A 241 19.03 23.10 -0.22
N PRO A 242 19.22 23.72 -1.41
CA PRO A 242 20.23 23.29 -2.38
C PRO A 242 21.65 23.15 -1.83
N GLN A 243 22.01 23.94 -0.82
CA GLN A 243 23.29 23.87 -0.14
C GLN A 243 23.52 22.58 0.64
N LEU A 244 22.46 21.84 0.96
CA LEU A 244 22.52 20.52 1.60
C LEU A 244 22.49 19.37 0.58
N ALA A 245 22.34 19.65 -0.72
CA ALA A 245 22.27 18.61 -1.75
C ALA A 245 23.53 17.74 -1.74
N GLY A 246 24.71 18.38 -1.76
CA GLY A 246 26.01 17.72 -1.65
C GLY A 246 26.29 16.71 -2.75
N PHE A 247 25.98 17.07 -4.00
CA PHE A 247 26.31 16.28 -5.17
C PHE A 247 27.82 16.03 -5.31
N PRO A 248 28.24 14.92 -5.95
CA PRO A 248 29.64 14.69 -6.31
C PRO A 248 30.27 15.87 -7.05
N ARG A 249 31.59 16.10 -6.90
CA ARG A 249 32.27 17.30 -7.42
C ARG A 249 32.14 17.48 -8.95
N ASN A 250 32.10 16.37 -9.68
CA ASN A 250 31.97 16.31 -11.13
C ASN A 250 30.51 16.27 -11.63
N HIS A 251 29.52 16.34 -10.72
CA HIS A 251 28.11 16.28 -11.08
C HIS A 251 27.67 17.52 -11.86
N GLU A 252 26.85 17.33 -12.89
CA GLU A 252 26.40 18.40 -13.80
C GLU A 252 25.59 19.51 -13.10
N SER A 253 24.97 19.20 -11.97
CA SER A 253 24.21 20.16 -11.15
C SER A 253 25.02 21.39 -10.79
N TRP A 254 26.34 21.27 -10.58
CA TRP A 254 27.22 22.38 -10.22
C TRP A 254 27.36 23.44 -11.32
N SER A 255 26.95 23.12 -12.55
CA SER A 255 26.87 24.08 -13.66
C SER A 255 25.50 24.75 -13.79
N GLN A 256 24.53 24.39 -12.92
CA GLN A 256 23.13 24.78 -13.03
C GLN A 256 22.65 25.52 -11.76
N GLU A 257 21.74 26.48 -11.93
CA GLU A 257 21.11 27.12 -10.78
C GLU A 257 20.15 26.14 -10.06
N PRO A 258 20.14 26.14 -8.71
CA PRO A 258 20.75 27.14 -7.82
C PRO A 258 22.15 26.74 -7.32
N TRP A 259 22.65 25.55 -7.66
CA TRP A 259 23.89 25.03 -7.09
C TRP A 259 25.14 25.71 -7.64
N ARG A 260 25.06 26.27 -8.85
CA ARG A 260 26.13 27.07 -9.45
C ARG A 260 26.57 28.24 -8.56
N ALA A 261 25.67 28.80 -7.76
CA ALA A 261 25.96 29.92 -6.86
C ALA A 261 26.65 29.49 -5.55
N LEU A 262 26.76 28.19 -5.28
CA LEU A 262 27.34 27.65 -4.06
C LEU A 262 28.82 27.32 -4.27
N ASP A 263 29.61 27.43 -3.20
CA ASP A 263 30.97 26.90 -3.20
C ASP A 263 30.94 25.38 -3.05
N ARG A 264 31.21 24.66 -4.15
CA ARG A 264 31.28 23.19 -4.17
C ARG A 264 32.48 22.60 -3.40
N ASN A 265 33.48 23.42 -3.06
CA ASN A 265 34.65 23.00 -2.28
C ASN A 265 34.42 23.19 -0.78
N ARG A 266 33.38 23.94 -0.40
CA ARG A 266 33.02 24.11 1.00
C ARG A 266 32.54 22.78 1.60
N PRO A 267 33.06 22.36 2.77
CA PRO A 267 32.63 21.13 3.40
C PRO A 267 31.11 21.11 3.65
N PRO A 268 30.39 20.03 3.27
CA PRO A 268 28.96 19.92 3.55
C PRO A 268 28.55 20.09 5.02
N LEU A 269 29.43 19.71 5.95
CA LEU A 269 29.25 19.94 7.38
C LEU A 269 29.01 21.43 7.69
N ASP A 270 29.72 22.33 7.03
CA ASP A 270 29.60 23.77 7.29
C ASP A 270 28.28 24.32 6.77
N TYR A 271 27.80 23.83 5.61
CA TYR A 271 26.45 24.16 5.14
C TYR A 271 25.37 23.64 6.10
N ALA A 272 25.55 22.45 6.67
CA ALA A 272 24.63 21.91 7.67
C ALA A 272 24.64 22.74 8.97
N ARG A 273 25.81 23.17 9.45
CA ARG A 273 25.94 24.07 10.61
C ARG A 273 25.24 25.41 10.38
N ASP A 274 25.50 26.04 9.24
CA ASP A 274 24.86 27.31 8.88
C ASP A 274 23.33 27.17 8.82
N PHE A 275 22.85 26.11 8.18
CA PHE A 275 21.42 25.83 8.10
C PHE A 275 20.80 25.62 9.49
N MET A 276 21.40 24.76 10.32
CA MET A 276 20.91 24.49 11.68
C MET A 276 20.96 25.73 12.57
N GLY A 277 21.98 26.58 12.42
CA GLY A 277 22.06 27.90 13.04
C GLY A 277 20.93 28.83 12.57
N SER A 278 20.64 28.86 11.26
CA SER A 278 19.60 29.72 10.68
C SER A 278 18.18 29.42 11.20
N ILE A 279 17.93 28.17 11.62
CA ILE A 279 16.64 27.74 12.18
C ILE A 279 16.63 27.73 13.73
N GLY A 280 17.66 28.32 14.36
CA GLY A 280 17.75 28.47 15.82
C GLY A 280 18.13 27.20 16.59
N GLN A 281 18.82 26.26 15.95
CA GLN A 281 19.30 25.01 16.57
C GLN A 281 20.77 24.73 16.19
N PRO A 282 21.71 25.64 16.51
CA PRO A 282 23.09 25.60 16.02
C PRO A 282 23.86 24.32 16.36
N ASP A 283 23.51 23.63 17.45
CA ASP A 283 24.17 22.41 17.91
C ASP A 283 23.41 21.12 17.55
N GLY A 284 22.38 21.24 16.71
CA GLY A 284 21.55 20.12 16.30
C GLY A 284 20.13 20.18 16.85
N TRP A 285 19.26 19.35 16.28
CA TRP A 285 17.85 19.34 16.64
C TRP A 285 17.58 18.60 17.95
N MET A 286 18.44 17.70 18.41
CA MET A 286 18.18 16.88 19.60
C MET A 286 19.30 17.07 20.64
N PRO A 287 19.00 17.49 21.88
CA PRO A 287 20.04 17.70 22.90
C PRO A 287 20.87 16.45 23.20
N GLN A 288 20.23 15.27 23.19
CA GLN A 288 20.88 13.98 23.43
C GLN A 288 21.70 13.46 22.22
N TYR A 289 21.63 14.16 21.09
CA TYR A 289 22.39 13.88 19.88
C TYR A 289 23.00 15.20 19.38
N PRO A 290 24.08 15.66 20.03
CA PRO A 290 24.76 16.88 19.61
C PRO A 290 25.33 16.67 18.21
N LEU A 291 24.68 17.28 17.22
CA LEU A 291 24.81 16.90 15.81
C LEU A 291 26.22 17.14 15.26
N PHE A 292 26.92 18.12 15.82
CA PHE A 292 28.22 18.59 15.37
C PHE A 292 29.36 18.33 16.36
N GLU A 293 29.10 17.59 17.45
CA GLU A 293 30.13 17.22 18.42
C GLU A 293 30.86 15.94 18.01
N GLY A 294 32.20 15.98 18.11
CA GLY A 294 33.10 14.89 17.74
C GLY A 294 34.09 15.29 16.64
N GLU A 295 35.20 14.56 16.52
CA GLU A 295 36.13 14.73 15.39
C GLU A 295 35.47 14.24 14.09
N VAL A 296 34.80 15.14 13.38
CA VAL A 296 34.40 14.88 11.98
C VAL A 296 35.66 14.98 11.15
N ARG A 297 36.08 13.86 10.55
CA ARG A 297 37.25 13.87 9.68
C ARG A 297 36.92 14.73 8.46
N PRO A 298 37.74 15.76 8.13
CA PRO A 298 37.67 16.34 6.81
C PRO A 298 37.89 15.21 5.81
N GLU A 299 37.15 15.20 4.69
CA GLU A 299 37.39 14.23 3.62
C GLU A 299 38.86 14.36 3.24
N GLY A 300 39.68 13.40 3.66
CA GLY A 300 41.11 13.43 3.42
C GLY A 300 41.34 13.45 1.93
N GLY A 301 42.09 14.45 1.46
CA GLY A 301 42.72 14.39 0.15
C GLY A 301 43.68 13.20 0.13
N SER A 302 43.19 12.03 -0.23
CA SER A 302 44.04 10.97 -0.76
C SER A 302 44.17 11.20 -2.26
N ASP A 303 45.18 11.98 -2.63
CA ASP A 303 45.95 11.71 -3.83
C ASP A 303 46.50 10.28 -3.70
N SER A 304 45.69 9.30 -4.09
CA SER A 304 46.15 7.97 -4.43
C SER A 304 45.31 7.51 -5.61
N THR A 305 45.97 7.51 -6.75
CA THR A 305 45.60 6.86 -8.01
C THR A 305 44.91 5.51 -7.79
N SER A 306 43.58 5.51 -7.65
CA SER A 306 42.74 4.36 -8.00
C SER A 306 41.51 4.91 -8.73
N SER A 307 41.58 4.82 -10.06
CA SER A 307 40.67 5.39 -11.04
C SER A 307 39.31 4.67 -11.14
N ALA A 308 38.65 4.41 -10.02
CA ALA A 308 37.37 3.67 -10.03
C ALA A 308 36.13 4.55 -9.80
N ASP A 309 36.25 5.69 -9.11
CA ASP A 309 35.08 6.49 -8.67
C ASP A 309 34.77 7.73 -9.54
N ASP A 310 35.53 7.96 -10.62
CA ASP A 310 35.42 9.16 -11.47
C ASP A 310 34.86 8.92 -12.89
N ALA A 311 34.33 7.73 -13.18
CA ALA A 311 33.65 7.51 -14.46
C ALA A 311 32.23 8.12 -14.44
N PRO A 312 31.83 8.93 -15.45
CA PRO A 312 30.45 9.36 -15.56
C PRO A 312 29.55 8.13 -15.73
N PRO A 313 28.38 8.07 -15.07
CA PRO A 313 27.47 6.95 -15.24
C PRO A 313 27.05 6.85 -16.72
N PRO A 314 26.96 5.64 -17.29
CA PRO A 314 26.44 5.47 -18.63
C PRO A 314 25.02 6.04 -18.69
N PRO A 315 24.59 6.63 -19.83
CA PRO A 315 23.26 7.18 -19.97
C PRO A 315 22.22 6.11 -19.65
N LEU A 316 21.31 6.43 -18.73
CA LEU A 316 20.28 5.51 -18.28
C LEU A 316 19.42 5.08 -19.48
N PRO A 317 19.28 3.77 -19.77
CA PRO A 317 18.28 3.30 -20.71
C PRO A 317 16.87 3.57 -20.14
N PRO A 318 15.85 3.80 -20.98
CA PRO A 318 14.48 3.93 -20.50
C PRO A 318 14.07 2.58 -19.90
N LYS A 319 13.99 2.49 -18.56
CA LYS A 319 13.61 1.27 -17.85
C LYS A 319 12.38 1.49 -16.98
N LYS A 320 11.47 0.53 -17.08
CA LYS A 320 10.35 0.28 -16.17
C LYS A 320 10.87 0.22 -14.73
N LYS A 321 10.15 0.87 -13.82
CA LYS A 321 10.46 0.90 -12.38
C LYS A 321 10.50 -0.52 -11.81
N LYS A 322 11.67 -0.96 -11.38
CA LYS A 322 11.82 -1.93 -10.29
C LYS A 322 12.72 -1.28 -9.25
N MET A 323 12.17 -1.11 -8.04
CA MET A 323 12.88 -0.58 -6.89
C MET A 323 14.01 -1.53 -6.50
N GLY A 324 15.21 -0.99 -6.27
CA GLY A 324 16.39 -1.78 -5.94
C GLY A 324 16.20 -2.58 -4.65
N TYR A 325 16.32 -3.90 -4.74
CA TYR A 325 16.30 -4.83 -3.62
C TYR A 325 17.69 -4.90 -2.96
N CYS A 326 17.74 -4.91 -1.63
CA CYS A 326 18.96 -5.17 -0.86
C CYS A 326 18.83 -6.51 -0.13
N PRO A 327 19.64 -7.54 -0.49
CA PRO A 327 19.69 -8.77 0.29
C PRO A 327 20.45 -8.56 1.60
N ARG A 328 19.94 -9.16 2.66
CA ARG A 328 20.49 -9.13 4.04
C ARG A 328 21.68 -10.08 4.17
N GLN A 329 22.79 -9.62 4.75
CA GLN A 329 23.79 -10.48 5.39
C GLN A 329 23.40 -10.68 6.87
N GLU A 330 23.47 -11.93 7.33
CA GLU A 330 23.27 -12.31 8.73
C GLU A 330 24.45 -11.81 9.58
N ASP A 331 24.20 -10.80 10.42
CA ASP A 331 25.16 -10.31 11.39
C ASP A 331 25.17 -11.25 12.61
N SER A 332 26.16 -12.13 12.67
CA SER A 332 26.47 -12.99 13.83
C SER A 332 27.17 -12.18 14.92
N ARG A 333 26.41 -11.53 15.80
CA ARG A 333 26.96 -10.99 17.06
C ARG A 333 26.80 -11.98 18.20
N GLN A 334 27.84 -12.77 18.43
CA GLN A 334 28.14 -13.30 19.76
C GLN A 334 28.48 -12.11 20.67
N SER A 335 27.65 -11.88 21.69
CA SER A 335 28.01 -10.95 22.78
C SER A 335 28.95 -11.66 23.75
N PRO A 336 29.99 -10.97 24.28
CA PRO A 336 30.87 -11.55 25.29
C PRO A 336 30.12 -11.68 26.62
N VAL A 337 30.27 -12.84 27.25
CA VAL A 337 29.76 -13.17 28.59
C VAL A 337 30.47 -12.27 29.61
N ALA A 338 29.71 -11.38 30.25
CA ALA A 338 30.14 -10.68 31.46
C ALA A 338 29.74 -11.49 32.70
N GLU A 339 30.73 -11.77 33.55
CA GLU A 339 30.59 -12.45 34.83
C GLU A 339 29.65 -11.70 35.79
N ARG A 340 28.77 -12.44 36.47
CA ARG A 340 27.93 -11.92 37.56
C ARG A 340 28.72 -11.90 38.87
N PRO A 341 28.60 -10.85 39.70
CA PRO A 341 29.09 -10.92 41.08
C PRO A 341 28.11 -11.73 41.96
N GLU A 342 28.70 -12.48 42.88
CA GLU A 342 28.07 -13.38 43.84
C GLU A 342 27.08 -12.66 44.78
N LEU A 343 25.89 -13.25 44.96
CA LEU A 343 24.99 -12.89 46.05
C LEU A 343 25.50 -13.49 47.37
N SER A 344 25.73 -12.61 48.33
CA SER A 344 26.21 -12.90 49.68
C SER A 344 25.33 -13.87 50.48
N ALA A 345 25.99 -14.58 51.41
CA ALA A 345 25.49 -15.70 52.21
C ALA A 345 24.37 -15.38 53.25
N ALA A 346 23.72 -14.22 53.18
CA ALA A 346 22.73 -13.79 54.19
C ALA A 346 21.29 -14.26 53.93
N MET A 347 21.02 -15.03 52.87
CA MET A 347 19.66 -15.41 52.45
C MET A 347 19.35 -16.91 52.60
N ARG A 348 20.19 -17.67 53.32
CA ARG A 348 20.04 -19.13 53.53
C ARG A 348 19.49 -19.54 54.90
N GLU A 349 18.91 -18.65 55.70
CA GLU A 349 18.48 -19.01 57.06
C GLU A 349 17.05 -18.56 57.44
N GLN A 350 16.07 -18.69 56.53
CA GLN A 350 14.64 -18.43 56.89
C GLN A 350 13.59 -19.32 56.20
N VAL A 351 13.89 -20.57 55.83
CA VAL A 351 12.84 -21.53 55.44
C VAL A 351 13.10 -22.90 56.04
N GLN A 352 12.73 -23.08 57.31
CA GLN A 352 12.40 -24.38 57.88
C GLN A 352 11.12 -24.25 58.71
N ALA A 353 10.29 -25.30 58.63
CA ALA A 353 8.97 -25.49 59.24
C ALA A 353 7.77 -24.88 58.50
N ILE A 354 7.47 -25.41 57.31
CA ILE A 354 6.07 -25.55 56.86
C ILE A 354 5.81 -27.05 56.71
N ASP A 355 4.94 -27.58 57.57
CA ASP A 355 4.47 -28.96 57.51
C ASP A 355 3.42 -29.12 56.40
N TRP A 356 3.90 -29.54 55.23
CA TRP A 356 3.08 -29.77 54.04
C TRP A 356 2.07 -30.91 54.21
N ALA A 357 2.20 -31.79 55.21
CA ALA A 357 1.23 -32.85 55.44
C ALA A 357 -0.09 -32.32 56.03
N ALA A 358 -0.03 -31.28 56.87
CA ALA A 358 -1.22 -30.65 57.46
C ALA A 358 -2.04 -29.88 56.41
N VAL A 359 -1.37 -29.24 55.44
CA VAL A 359 -2.02 -28.48 54.36
C VAL A 359 -2.79 -29.42 53.41
N CYS A 360 -2.22 -30.58 53.10
CA CYS A 360 -2.86 -31.58 52.24
C CYS A 360 -4.06 -32.26 52.90
N ALA A 361 -4.02 -32.50 54.23
CA ALA A 361 -5.14 -33.09 54.96
C ALA A 361 -6.37 -32.16 55.03
N ALA A 362 -6.15 -30.84 55.19
CA ALA A 362 -7.22 -29.85 55.22
C ALA A 362 -7.93 -29.69 53.86
N ALA A 363 -7.20 -29.78 52.75
CA ALA A 363 -7.76 -29.68 51.40
C ALA A 363 -8.60 -30.91 51.01
N ALA A 364 -8.21 -32.10 51.46
CA ALA A 364 -8.96 -33.34 51.20
C ALA A 364 -10.32 -33.38 51.95
N ALA A 365 -10.39 -32.83 53.16
CA ALA A 365 -11.63 -32.79 53.95
C ALA A 365 -12.70 -31.85 53.35
N GLN A 366 -12.30 -30.76 52.69
CA GLN A 366 -13.23 -29.83 52.05
C GLN A 366 -13.84 -30.39 50.74
N LEU A 367 -13.11 -31.24 50.02
CA LEU A 367 -13.60 -31.85 48.78
C LEU A 367 -14.62 -32.98 49.01
N VAL A 368 -14.53 -33.71 50.14
CA VAL A 368 -15.48 -34.79 50.47
C VAL A 368 -16.85 -34.23 50.92
N SER A 369 -16.89 -33.07 51.57
CA SER A 369 -18.14 -32.41 51.98
C SER A 369 -18.92 -31.82 50.78
N ALA A 370 -18.21 -31.28 49.78
CA ALA A 370 -18.83 -30.70 48.57
C ALA A 370 -19.42 -31.75 47.61
N TYR A 371 -18.88 -32.98 47.60
CA TYR A 371 -19.37 -34.06 46.73
C TYR A 371 -20.59 -34.81 47.29
N GLY A 372 -20.76 -34.84 48.63
CA GLY A 372 -21.90 -35.49 49.30
C GLY A 372 -23.22 -34.75 49.15
N ILE A 373 -23.19 -33.41 49.03
CA ILE A 373 -24.40 -32.57 48.98
C ILE A 373 -24.98 -32.49 47.55
N ARG A 374 -24.15 -32.63 46.51
CA ARG A 374 -24.61 -32.63 45.09
C ARG A 374 -25.32 -33.92 44.65
N ARG A 375 -25.22 -35.02 45.40
CA ARG A 375 -25.82 -36.31 45.02
C ARG A 375 -27.26 -36.51 45.54
N ARG A 376 -27.74 -35.67 46.46
CA ARG A 376 -29.11 -35.75 47.04
C ARG A 376 -30.16 -34.85 46.40
N LEU A 377 -29.79 -33.88 45.56
CA LEU A 377 -30.73 -32.92 44.93
C LEU A 377 -31.09 -33.21 43.46
N ARG A 378 -30.66 -34.35 42.89
CA ARG A 378 -30.97 -34.74 41.49
C ARG A 378 -32.03 -35.84 41.32
N ARG A 379 -32.78 -36.19 42.37
CA ARG A 379 -33.81 -37.26 42.32
C ARG A 379 -35.27 -36.80 42.41
N PHE A 380 -35.52 -35.51 42.55
CA PHE A 380 -36.89 -34.99 42.51
C PHE A 380 -36.95 -33.91 41.43
N LEU A 381 -37.95 -34.01 40.56
CA LEU A 381 -38.26 -33.14 39.41
C LEU A 381 -37.50 -33.51 38.12
N PHE A 382 -38.10 -34.46 37.38
CA PHE A 382 -38.49 -34.37 35.96
C PHE A 382 -38.43 -35.76 35.27
N PRO A 383 -39.49 -36.18 34.55
CA PRO A 383 -39.60 -37.53 33.98
C PRO A 383 -38.81 -37.68 32.68
N GLN A 384 -38.35 -38.91 32.43
CA GLN A 384 -37.69 -39.32 31.19
C GLN A 384 -38.58 -39.13 29.96
N ARG A 385 -38.01 -38.53 28.91
CA ARG A 385 -38.25 -38.92 27.52
C ARG A 385 -36.92 -38.94 26.76
N GLN A 386 -36.51 -40.14 26.36
CA GLN A 386 -35.48 -40.36 25.35
C GLN A 386 -36.07 -40.08 23.97
N THR A 387 -35.40 -39.27 23.15
CA THR A 387 -35.04 -39.58 21.75
C THR A 387 -34.19 -38.47 21.12
N SER A 388 -33.26 -38.89 20.26
CA SER A 388 -32.56 -38.12 19.22
C SER A 388 -31.58 -37.01 19.66
N ARG A 389 -30.29 -37.35 19.70
CA ARG A 389 -29.19 -36.38 19.59
C ARG A 389 -29.13 -35.86 18.15
N GLN A 390 -29.92 -34.83 17.84
CA GLN A 390 -29.56 -33.85 16.81
C GLN A 390 -28.70 -32.78 17.49
N GLY A 391 -27.53 -32.50 16.91
CA GLY A 391 -26.58 -31.53 17.43
C GLY A 391 -27.21 -30.15 17.63
N GLU A 392 -26.97 -29.57 18.80
CA GLU A 392 -27.44 -28.23 19.21
C GLU A 392 -26.89 -27.08 18.34
N CYS A 393 -26.06 -27.37 17.33
CA CYS A 393 -25.60 -26.38 16.36
C CYS A 393 -26.72 -25.88 15.41
N GLY A 394 -27.80 -26.67 15.24
CA GLY A 394 -28.93 -26.29 14.39
C GLY A 394 -29.88 -25.26 15.01
N LYS A 395 -29.96 -25.16 16.34
CA LYS A 395 -30.95 -24.29 17.02
C LYS A 395 -30.46 -22.87 17.29
N LEU A 396 -29.15 -22.63 17.30
CA LEU A 396 -28.59 -21.27 17.43
C LEU A 396 -28.60 -20.49 16.10
N LEU A 397 -28.85 -21.16 14.97
CA LEU A 397 -28.92 -20.54 13.64
C LEU A 397 -30.32 -19.99 13.28
N GLU A 398 -31.35 -20.30 14.05
CA GLU A 398 -32.74 -19.86 13.78
C GLU A 398 -33.10 -18.53 14.48
N THR A 399 -32.24 -18.00 15.36
CA THR A 399 -32.53 -16.76 16.12
C THR A 399 -31.53 -15.63 15.87
N VAL A 400 -30.67 -15.74 14.86
CA VAL A 400 -30.03 -14.55 14.29
C VAL A 400 -31.06 -13.95 13.33
N GLU A 401 -31.84 -13.00 13.83
CA GLU A 401 -32.64 -12.11 12.99
C GLU A 401 -31.78 -11.73 11.77
N HIS A 402 -32.27 -12.06 10.58
CA HIS A 402 -31.70 -11.59 9.34
C HIS A 402 -31.54 -10.08 9.47
N VAL A 403 -30.31 -9.60 9.69
CA VAL A 403 -30.01 -8.17 9.60
C VAL A 403 -30.31 -7.80 8.17
N LEU A 404 -31.50 -7.26 7.95
CA LEU A 404 -31.98 -6.94 6.62
C LEU A 404 -30.98 -5.95 6.02
N PRO A 405 -30.47 -6.22 4.79
CA PRO A 405 -29.51 -5.35 4.12
C PRO A 405 -29.95 -3.88 4.08
N SER A 406 -31.27 -3.61 4.17
CA SER A 406 -31.86 -2.28 4.20
C SER A 406 -31.35 -1.33 5.29
N ALA A 407 -30.82 -1.84 6.40
CA ALA A 407 -30.23 -1.03 7.46
C ALA A 407 -28.70 -0.85 7.31
N CYS A 408 -28.06 -1.47 6.31
CA CYS A 408 -26.62 -1.42 6.15
C CYS A 408 -26.13 -0.05 5.65
N THR A 409 -25.19 0.52 6.39
CA THR A 409 -24.31 1.58 5.94
C THR A 409 -22.98 0.95 5.49
N ILE A 410 -22.71 1.05 4.19
CA ILE A 410 -21.53 0.49 3.56
C ILE A 410 -20.36 1.45 3.73
N GLY A 411 -19.24 0.97 4.29
CA GLY A 411 -17.99 1.73 4.41
C GLY A 411 -16.95 1.39 3.33
N LYS A 412 -17.10 0.25 2.64
CA LYS A 412 -16.21 -0.18 1.56
C LYS A 412 -17.02 -0.90 0.49
N VAL A 413 -16.82 -0.55 -0.78
CA VAL A 413 -17.37 -1.27 -1.93
C VAL A 413 -16.21 -1.77 -2.78
N LYS A 414 -16.17 -3.06 -3.06
CA LYS A 414 -15.26 -3.70 -4.01
C LYS A 414 -16.08 -4.12 -5.23
N VAL A 415 -15.53 -3.92 -6.41
CA VAL A 415 -16.14 -4.31 -7.69
C VAL A 415 -15.25 -5.37 -8.30
N GLU A 416 -15.85 -6.45 -8.80
CA GLU A 416 -15.17 -7.54 -9.48
C GLU A 416 -15.76 -7.66 -10.88
N VAL A 417 -14.91 -7.76 -11.90
CA VAL A 417 -15.33 -7.93 -13.30
C VAL A 417 -14.48 -9.02 -13.94
N GLU A 418 -15.12 -9.83 -14.78
CA GLU A 418 -14.48 -10.89 -15.56
C GLU A 418 -14.78 -10.69 -17.06
N VAL A 419 -13.76 -10.85 -17.89
CA VAL A 419 -13.87 -10.84 -19.35
C VAL A 419 -13.90 -12.25 -19.88
N ALA A 420 -14.80 -12.51 -20.82
CA ALA A 420 -14.97 -13.82 -21.41
C ALA A 420 -13.67 -14.34 -22.04
N ASP A 421 -13.35 -15.62 -21.81
CA ASP A 421 -12.26 -16.34 -22.48
C ASP A 421 -12.63 -16.72 -23.92
N VAL A 422 -12.69 -15.71 -24.79
CA VAL A 422 -12.97 -15.88 -26.21
C VAL A 422 -12.05 -14.99 -27.03
N ALA A 423 -11.86 -15.34 -28.31
CA ALA A 423 -11.19 -14.43 -29.24
C ALA A 423 -11.91 -13.08 -29.26
N ASP A 424 -11.15 -11.99 -29.14
CA ASP A 424 -11.66 -10.61 -29.06
C ASP A 424 -12.59 -10.36 -27.85
N GLY A 425 -12.37 -11.09 -26.74
CA GLY A 425 -13.08 -10.83 -25.48
C GLY A 425 -12.64 -9.52 -24.82
N GLY A 426 -11.35 -9.17 -24.95
CA GLY A 426 -10.73 -7.96 -24.39
C GLY A 426 -10.89 -6.69 -25.24
N THR A 427 -10.32 -5.58 -24.76
CA THR A 427 -10.32 -4.27 -25.44
C THR A 427 -8.97 -3.59 -25.32
N TYR A 428 -8.60 -2.73 -26.27
CA TYR A 428 -7.37 -1.91 -26.25
C TYR A 428 -7.56 -0.56 -25.54
N GLY A 429 -8.73 -0.35 -24.95
CA GLY A 429 -9.07 0.85 -24.20
C GLY A 429 -9.24 0.54 -22.71
N PRO A 430 -9.21 1.58 -21.87
CA PRO A 430 -9.58 1.40 -20.48
C PRO A 430 -11.07 1.09 -20.30
N ILE A 431 -11.40 0.52 -19.16
CA ILE A 431 -12.77 0.37 -18.70
C ILE A 431 -12.92 1.14 -17.39
N ASP A 432 -13.96 1.95 -17.31
CA ASP A 432 -14.33 2.66 -16.11
C ASP A 432 -15.71 2.23 -15.60
N LEU A 433 -15.86 2.25 -14.28
CA LEU A 433 -17.13 2.08 -13.59
C LEU A 433 -17.65 3.43 -13.11
N VAL A 434 -18.92 3.68 -13.36
CA VAL A 434 -19.65 4.81 -12.77
C VAL A 434 -20.70 4.25 -11.82
N LEU A 435 -20.74 4.75 -10.59
CA LEU A 435 -21.79 4.40 -9.63
C LEU A 435 -22.83 5.51 -9.60
N GLU A 436 -24.09 5.15 -9.85
CA GLU A 436 -25.22 6.05 -9.73
C GLU A 436 -25.80 6.00 -8.33
N GLY A 437 -26.31 7.14 -7.86
CA GLY A 437 -26.85 7.17 -6.52
C GLY A 437 -27.31 8.51 -5.98
N LYS A 438 -27.96 8.44 -4.82
CA LYS A 438 -28.22 9.62 -3.98
C LYS A 438 -26.87 10.11 -3.45
N PHE A 439 -26.66 11.43 -3.46
CA PHE A 439 -25.40 12.10 -3.05
C PHE A 439 -24.22 11.97 -4.01
N VAL A 440 -24.39 11.31 -5.16
CA VAL A 440 -23.37 11.34 -6.22
C VAL A 440 -23.26 12.80 -6.70
N ARG A 441 -22.05 13.35 -6.68
CA ARG A 441 -21.80 14.64 -7.34
C ARG A 441 -22.22 14.47 -8.80
N THR A 442 -22.82 15.48 -9.42
CA THR A 442 -23.42 15.36 -10.77
C THR A 442 -22.48 14.89 -11.90
N ALA A 443 -21.20 14.65 -11.60
CA ALA A 443 -20.39 13.65 -12.26
C ALA A 443 -19.49 12.95 -11.21
N SER A 444 -19.82 11.74 -10.76
CA SER A 444 -18.82 10.88 -10.12
C SER A 444 -17.68 10.68 -11.11
N SER A 445 -16.45 10.99 -10.72
CA SER A 445 -15.28 10.62 -11.52
C SER A 445 -15.34 9.10 -11.73
N PRO A 446 -15.30 8.62 -12.99
CA PRO A 446 -15.32 7.19 -13.27
C PRO A 446 -14.19 6.49 -12.53
N VAL A 447 -14.47 5.32 -11.96
CA VAL A 447 -13.47 4.48 -11.28
C VAL A 447 -12.80 3.61 -12.34
N ARG A 448 -11.51 3.83 -12.59
CA ARG A 448 -10.73 2.99 -13.50
C ARG A 448 -10.71 1.55 -12.98
N LEU A 449 -11.25 0.65 -13.78
CA LEU A 449 -11.28 -0.78 -13.48
C LEU A 449 -10.08 -1.51 -14.09
N ALA A 450 -9.79 -1.24 -15.36
CA ALA A 450 -8.68 -1.85 -16.09
C ALA A 450 -8.17 -0.94 -17.22
N VAL A 451 -6.94 -1.19 -17.66
CA VAL A 451 -6.34 -0.62 -18.88
C VAL A 451 -5.93 -1.79 -19.75
N ASP A 452 -6.41 -1.80 -20.99
CA ASP A 452 -6.15 -2.84 -21.99
C ASP A 452 -6.44 -4.27 -21.50
N PRO A 453 -7.64 -4.54 -20.94
CA PRO A 453 -7.96 -5.87 -20.43
C PRO A 453 -8.04 -6.88 -21.57
N ASP A 454 -7.29 -7.96 -21.40
CA ASP A 454 -7.30 -9.11 -22.31
C ASP A 454 -8.44 -10.08 -21.96
N ARG A 455 -8.69 -11.07 -22.82
CA ARG A 455 -9.61 -12.19 -22.53
C ARG A 455 -9.16 -12.99 -21.30
N ASP A 456 -10.10 -13.68 -20.64
CA ASP A 456 -9.84 -14.48 -19.43
C ASP A 456 -9.19 -13.67 -18.29
N LYS A 457 -9.40 -12.36 -18.30
CA LYS A 457 -8.92 -11.49 -17.22
C LYS A 457 -10.04 -11.23 -16.24
N HIS A 458 -9.71 -11.47 -14.98
CA HIS A 458 -10.46 -11.00 -13.84
C HIS A 458 -9.71 -9.85 -13.22
N TRP A 459 -10.42 -8.83 -12.76
CA TRP A 459 -9.84 -7.78 -11.94
C TRP A 459 -10.83 -7.36 -10.87
N ASN A 460 -10.28 -6.72 -9.85
CA ASN A 460 -11.10 -6.15 -8.82
C ASN A 460 -10.56 -4.81 -8.35
N THR A 461 -11.46 -3.93 -7.95
CA THR A 461 -11.11 -2.57 -7.54
C THR A 461 -11.93 -2.16 -6.34
N THR A 462 -11.29 -1.52 -5.36
CA THR A 462 -12.01 -0.89 -4.24
C THR A 462 -12.41 0.53 -4.62
N VAL A 463 -13.67 0.85 -4.43
CA VAL A 463 -14.23 2.17 -4.68
C VAL A 463 -14.00 3.09 -3.48
N ASN A 464 -13.43 4.27 -3.73
CA ASN A 464 -13.32 5.33 -2.73
C ASN A 464 -14.68 6.05 -2.59
N LEU A 465 -15.47 5.66 -1.60
CA LEU A 465 -16.81 6.23 -1.36
C LEU A 465 -16.75 7.73 -1.04
N HIS A 466 -15.70 8.21 -0.38
CA HIS A 466 -15.56 9.63 -0.06
C HIS A 466 -15.34 10.46 -1.33
N ALA A 467 -14.51 9.97 -2.25
CA ALA A 467 -14.29 10.63 -3.53
C ALA A 467 -15.58 10.71 -4.37
N LEU A 468 -16.37 9.64 -4.41
CA LEU A 468 -17.57 9.57 -5.26
C LEU A 468 -18.81 10.23 -4.65
N PHE A 469 -19.05 10.02 -3.36
CA PHE A 469 -20.27 10.41 -2.66
C PHE A 469 -20.05 11.53 -1.63
N GLY A 470 -18.80 12.00 -1.45
CA GLY A 470 -18.44 12.97 -0.41
C GLY A 470 -18.55 12.43 1.01
N ARG A 471 -18.62 11.10 1.19
CA ARG A 471 -18.78 10.43 2.48
C ARG A 471 -18.00 9.13 2.52
N SER A 472 -17.32 8.86 3.64
CA SER A 472 -16.58 7.61 3.84
C SER A 472 -17.49 6.39 4.07
N SER A 473 -18.79 6.62 4.29
CA SER A 473 -19.79 5.56 4.32
C SER A 473 -21.14 6.07 3.79
N ILE A 474 -21.89 5.17 3.14
CA ILE A 474 -23.20 5.50 2.56
C ILE A 474 -24.23 4.41 2.89
N PRO A 475 -25.51 4.76 3.08
CA PRO A 475 -26.57 3.76 3.09
C PRO A 475 -26.56 2.94 1.80
N ILE A 476 -26.78 1.63 1.89
CA ILE A 476 -26.80 0.75 0.71
C ILE A 476 -27.79 1.22 -0.38
N LYS A 477 -28.95 1.74 0.06
CA LYS A 477 -30.00 2.28 -0.80
C LYS A 477 -29.59 3.55 -1.55
N SER A 478 -28.42 4.11 -1.24
CA SER A 478 -27.88 5.25 -1.95
C SER A 478 -27.27 4.83 -3.29
N ILE A 479 -26.83 3.58 -3.47
CA ILE A 479 -26.38 3.07 -4.77
C ILE A 479 -27.62 2.62 -5.55
N THR A 480 -27.95 3.35 -6.61
CA THR A 480 -29.19 3.12 -7.41
C THR A 480 -28.92 2.48 -8.76
N GLY A 481 -27.66 2.51 -9.22
CA GLY A 481 -27.29 1.99 -10.52
C GLY A 481 -25.78 1.92 -10.69
N ILE A 482 -25.37 1.22 -11.72
CA ILE A 482 -23.98 1.12 -12.14
C ILE A 482 -23.91 1.25 -13.66
N GLU A 483 -22.84 1.85 -14.15
CA GLU A 483 -22.55 1.94 -15.58
C GLU A 483 -21.12 1.52 -15.85
N LEU A 484 -20.91 0.88 -17.01
CA LEU A 484 -19.59 0.61 -17.56
C LEU A 484 -19.34 1.56 -18.71
N TRP A 485 -18.14 2.14 -18.74
CA TRP A 485 -17.69 3.08 -19.75
C TRP A 485 -16.41 2.56 -20.40
N SER A 486 -16.31 2.68 -21.72
CA SER A 486 -15.13 2.26 -22.48
C SER A 486 -15.04 3.04 -23.79
N GLY A 487 -13.98 2.76 -24.56
CA GLY A 487 -13.77 3.29 -25.90
C GLY A 487 -14.65 2.61 -26.97
N ARG A 488 -14.28 2.83 -28.24
CA ARG A 488 -15.01 2.30 -29.40
C ARG A 488 -14.78 0.82 -29.68
N ASP A 489 -13.89 0.18 -28.94
CA ASP A 489 -13.59 -1.24 -29.09
C ASP A 489 -14.66 -2.06 -28.39
N GLU A 490 -14.91 -3.26 -28.92
CA GLU A 490 -15.82 -4.20 -28.28
C GLU A 490 -15.16 -4.82 -27.05
N ILE A 491 -15.96 -5.17 -26.07
CA ILE A 491 -15.55 -5.99 -24.93
C ILE A 491 -16.67 -6.98 -24.60
N TRP A 492 -16.28 -8.19 -24.20
CA TRP A 492 -17.20 -9.20 -23.70
C TRP A 492 -17.07 -9.35 -22.19
N VAL A 493 -18.00 -8.75 -21.44
CA VAL A 493 -18.05 -8.89 -19.98
C VAL A 493 -18.84 -10.14 -19.62
N GLN A 494 -18.19 -11.07 -18.92
CA GLN A 494 -18.76 -12.34 -18.47
C GLN A 494 -19.44 -12.17 -17.12
N ASP A 495 -18.73 -11.65 -16.11
CA ASP A 495 -19.24 -11.48 -14.75
C ASP A 495 -19.02 -10.05 -14.24
N LEU A 496 -19.98 -9.53 -13.48
CA LEU A 496 -19.88 -8.26 -12.76
C LEU A 496 -20.50 -8.38 -11.36
N ARG A 497 -19.70 -8.12 -10.33
CA ARG A 497 -20.12 -8.29 -8.92
C ARG A 497 -19.74 -7.08 -8.08
N LEU A 498 -20.61 -6.70 -7.15
CA LEU A 498 -20.29 -5.73 -6.10
C LEU A 498 -20.25 -6.42 -4.74
N ILE A 499 -19.24 -6.10 -3.94
CA ILE A 499 -19.04 -6.62 -2.59
C ILE A 499 -18.95 -5.43 -1.64
N GLY A 500 -19.88 -5.32 -0.71
CA GLY A 500 -19.94 -4.27 0.31
C GLY A 500 -19.50 -4.77 1.67
N LYS A 501 -18.88 -3.90 2.49
CA LYS A 501 -18.65 -4.14 3.92
C LYS A 501 -19.48 -3.17 4.76
N CYS A 502 -20.40 -3.71 5.55
CA CYS A 502 -21.21 -2.94 6.50
C CYS A 502 -20.40 -2.59 7.76
N ALA A 503 -20.75 -1.50 8.43
CA ALA A 503 -20.11 -1.05 9.68
C ALA A 503 -20.09 -2.10 10.82
N GLY A 504 -20.99 -3.09 10.80
CA GLY A 504 -21.07 -4.20 11.76
C GLY A 504 -20.38 -5.50 11.31
N TRP A 505 -19.34 -5.42 10.48
CA TRP A 505 -18.54 -6.57 9.98
C TRP A 505 -19.24 -7.55 9.05
N THR A 506 -20.50 -7.33 8.70
CA THR A 506 -21.20 -8.17 7.73
C THR A 506 -20.76 -7.79 6.30
N THR A 507 -20.23 -8.76 5.57
CA THR A 507 -20.01 -8.64 4.13
C THR A 507 -21.34 -8.88 3.43
N ILE A 508 -21.68 -7.98 2.51
CA ILE A 508 -22.84 -8.12 1.64
C ILE A 508 -22.36 -8.24 0.20
N THR A 509 -23.04 -9.02 -0.61
CA THR A 509 -22.71 -9.24 -2.02
C THR A 509 -23.93 -8.92 -2.88
N MET A 510 -23.69 -8.35 -4.05
CA MET A 510 -24.70 -8.14 -5.08
C MET A 510 -24.25 -8.92 -6.31
N GLU A 511 -24.94 -10.01 -6.57
CA GLU A 511 -24.62 -11.00 -7.62
C GLU A 511 -25.61 -10.94 -8.79
N LYS A 512 -26.49 -9.94 -8.82
CA LYS A 512 -27.50 -9.78 -9.88
C LYS A 512 -26.90 -9.70 -11.30
N PHE A 513 -25.68 -9.20 -11.43
CA PHE A 513 -24.96 -9.11 -12.71
C PHE A 513 -23.83 -10.14 -12.82
N ASN A 514 -23.81 -11.13 -11.91
CA ASN A 514 -23.05 -12.34 -12.12
C ASN A 514 -23.68 -13.05 -13.33
N ASN A 515 -22.87 -13.51 -14.27
CA ASN A 515 -23.25 -14.13 -15.53
C ASN A 515 -23.91 -13.15 -16.52
N LEU A 516 -23.36 -11.94 -16.61
CA LEU A 516 -23.80 -10.90 -17.55
C LEU A 516 -23.67 -11.34 -19.01
N ASN A 517 -22.56 -12.02 -19.35
CA ASN A 517 -22.29 -12.64 -20.65
C ASN A 517 -22.70 -11.80 -21.86
N GLN A 518 -22.26 -10.55 -21.88
CA GLN A 518 -22.70 -9.61 -22.90
C GLN A 518 -21.51 -8.93 -23.57
N LYS A 519 -21.54 -8.92 -24.91
CA LYS A 519 -20.65 -8.11 -25.73
C LYS A 519 -21.18 -6.68 -25.82
N MET A 520 -20.32 -5.71 -25.58
CA MET A 520 -20.66 -4.30 -25.36
C MET A 520 -19.69 -3.40 -26.11
N ARG A 521 -20.15 -2.21 -26.51
CA ARG A 521 -19.37 -1.23 -27.26
C ARG A 521 -19.96 0.17 -27.11
N SER A 522 -19.12 1.21 -27.13
CA SER A 522 -19.55 2.61 -27.19
C SER A 522 -19.60 3.09 -28.65
N GLU A 523 -20.62 3.87 -29.01
CA GLU A 523 -20.66 4.60 -30.28
C GLU A 523 -19.71 5.82 -30.24
N ASP A 524 -19.55 6.41 -29.05
CA ASP A 524 -18.64 7.53 -28.80
C ASP A 524 -17.19 7.06 -28.61
N LYS A 525 -16.24 7.99 -28.83
CA LYS A 525 -14.81 7.76 -28.57
C LYS A 525 -14.55 7.29 -27.13
N TRP A 526 -15.38 7.74 -26.20
CA TRP A 526 -15.39 7.33 -24.81
C TRP A 526 -16.81 7.52 -24.28
N GLY A 527 -17.49 6.44 -23.94
CA GLY A 527 -18.91 6.50 -23.60
C GLY A 527 -19.39 5.28 -22.84
N ARG A 528 -20.65 5.36 -22.41
CA ARG A 528 -21.31 4.28 -21.69
C ARG A 528 -21.55 3.10 -22.62
N ILE A 529 -21.03 1.94 -22.25
CA ILE A 529 -21.20 0.68 -22.99
C ILE A 529 -22.30 -0.19 -22.38
N TRP A 530 -22.61 0.01 -21.11
CA TRP A 530 -23.65 -0.74 -20.39
C TRP A 530 -24.10 -0.02 -19.12
N SER A 531 -25.32 -0.32 -18.67
CA SER A 531 -25.86 0.16 -17.39
C SER A 531 -26.82 -0.86 -16.77
N GLY A 532 -26.84 -0.92 -15.44
CA GLY A 532 -27.71 -1.79 -14.67
C GLY A 532 -28.25 -1.09 -13.42
N SER A 533 -29.55 -1.23 -13.17
CA SER A 533 -30.17 -0.69 -11.94
C SER A 533 -29.86 -1.55 -10.73
N VAL A 534 -29.58 -0.91 -9.59
CA VAL A 534 -29.28 -1.56 -8.31
C VAL A 534 -30.37 -1.21 -7.31
N GLN A 535 -30.93 -2.22 -6.66
CA GLN A 535 -31.91 -2.09 -5.59
C GLN A 535 -31.36 -2.71 -4.31
N THR A 536 -31.86 -2.25 -3.17
CA THR A 536 -31.45 -2.80 -1.85
C THR A 536 -31.68 -4.30 -1.73
N LYS A 537 -32.73 -4.84 -2.37
CA LYS A 537 -33.03 -6.28 -2.39
C LYS A 537 -32.05 -7.11 -3.22
N ASP A 538 -31.26 -6.46 -4.08
CA ASP A 538 -30.27 -7.13 -4.93
C ASP A 538 -29.02 -7.52 -4.12
N TRP A 539 -28.92 -7.03 -2.88
CA TRP A 539 -27.81 -7.32 -1.97
C TRP A 539 -28.19 -8.41 -0.97
N GLU A 540 -27.29 -9.37 -0.81
CA GLU A 540 -27.43 -10.48 0.10
C GLU A 540 -26.34 -10.39 1.17
N ALA A 541 -26.72 -10.51 2.43
CA ALA A 541 -25.74 -10.65 3.51
C ALA A 541 -25.14 -12.05 3.44
N ARG A 542 -23.83 -12.13 3.17
CA ARG A 542 -23.12 -13.39 3.39
C ARG A 542 -23.10 -13.63 4.89
N LYS A 543 -23.63 -14.79 5.31
CA LYS A 543 -23.37 -15.28 6.66
C LYS A 543 -21.85 -15.32 6.85
N PRO A 544 -21.30 -14.79 7.96
CA PRO A 544 -19.89 -14.92 8.23
C PRO A 544 -19.55 -16.42 8.30
N CYS A 545 -18.90 -16.94 7.26
CA CYS A 545 -18.30 -18.26 7.31
C CYS A 545 -17.07 -18.16 8.21
N ASN A 546 -17.29 -18.26 9.52
CA ASN A 546 -16.21 -18.39 10.49
C ASN A 546 -15.59 -19.80 10.48
N ASP A 547 -16.19 -20.73 9.74
CA ASP A 547 -15.76 -22.12 9.63
C ASP A 547 -15.26 -22.41 8.20
N LEU A 548 -14.01 -22.87 8.10
CA LEU A 548 -13.46 -23.46 6.88
C LEU A 548 -13.87 -24.93 6.84
N VAL A 549 -14.82 -25.28 5.97
CA VAL A 549 -15.25 -26.68 5.76
C VAL A 549 -14.42 -27.40 4.71
N HIS A 550 -13.74 -26.67 3.83
CA HIS A 550 -12.89 -27.21 2.79
C HIS A 550 -11.72 -26.25 2.52
N LEU A 551 -10.53 -26.81 2.35
CA LEU A 551 -9.32 -26.09 1.98
C LEU A 551 -8.61 -26.90 0.89
N GLU A 552 -8.48 -26.30 -0.29
CA GLU A 552 -7.74 -26.87 -1.42
C GLU A 552 -6.45 -26.06 -1.60
N VAL A 553 -5.34 -26.76 -1.84
CA VAL A 553 -4.02 -26.15 -2.07
C VAL A 553 -3.51 -26.62 -3.42
N GLU A 554 -3.41 -25.69 -4.37
CA GLU A 554 -2.78 -25.93 -5.67
C GLU A 554 -1.36 -25.35 -5.64
N MET A 555 -0.37 -26.16 -6.04
CA MET A 555 1.02 -25.74 -6.16
C MET A 555 1.45 -25.92 -7.61
N ARG A 556 2.02 -24.87 -8.21
CA ARG A 556 2.60 -24.90 -9.55
C ARG A 556 4.10 -24.66 -9.44
N LEU A 557 4.88 -25.53 -10.08
CA LEU A 557 6.32 -25.34 -10.23
C LEU A 557 6.59 -24.39 -11.41
N ALA A 558 7.62 -23.57 -11.28
CA ALA A 558 8.08 -22.72 -12.38
C ALA A 558 8.61 -23.57 -13.54
N ASP A 559 8.42 -23.12 -14.78
CA ASP A 559 9.03 -23.74 -15.97
C ASP A 559 10.48 -23.24 -16.14
N GLU A 560 11.30 -23.50 -15.13
CA GLU A 560 12.71 -23.11 -15.09
C GLU A 560 13.62 -24.29 -14.74
N ALA A 561 14.86 -24.24 -15.22
CA ALA A 561 15.86 -25.23 -14.86
C ALA A 561 16.02 -25.26 -13.32
N TRP A 562 16.00 -26.46 -12.75
CA TRP A 562 16.10 -26.70 -11.30
C TRP A 562 14.87 -26.32 -10.46
N ALA A 563 13.71 -26.09 -11.07
CA ALA A 563 12.45 -25.96 -10.34
C ALA A 563 11.88 -27.30 -9.81
N GLU A 564 12.62 -28.40 -9.97
CA GLU A 564 12.31 -29.75 -9.47
C GLU A 564 12.99 -30.04 -8.13
N THR A 565 12.45 -30.99 -7.37
CA THR A 565 13.10 -31.51 -6.15
C THR A 565 13.03 -33.02 -6.08
N LYS A 566 14.10 -33.63 -5.57
CA LYS A 566 14.16 -35.05 -5.22
C LYS A 566 13.71 -35.33 -3.79
N ASP A 567 13.41 -34.28 -3.04
CA ASP A 567 12.99 -34.37 -1.65
C ASP A 567 11.46 -34.30 -1.53
N ALA A 568 10.95 -34.66 -0.35
CA ALA A 568 9.55 -34.52 -0.02
C ALA A 568 9.16 -33.03 0.13
N ILE A 569 8.00 -32.66 -0.41
CA ILE A 569 7.36 -31.37 -0.11
C ILE A 569 6.21 -31.65 0.86
N ASP A 570 6.38 -31.20 2.09
CA ASP A 570 5.36 -31.31 3.14
C ASP A 570 4.74 -29.93 3.43
N LEU A 571 3.41 -29.86 3.51
CA LEU A 571 2.65 -28.68 3.91
C LEU A 571 2.26 -28.76 5.38
N VAL A 572 2.47 -27.66 6.10
CA VAL A 572 2.06 -27.51 7.49
C VAL A 572 1.13 -26.31 7.60
N ILE A 573 -0.11 -26.54 8.00
CA ILE A 573 -1.10 -25.49 8.23
C ILE A 573 -1.00 -25.06 9.69
N ARG A 574 -0.85 -23.75 9.93
CA ARG A 574 -0.76 -23.17 11.29
C ARG A 574 -1.97 -22.28 11.55
N GLY A 575 -2.69 -22.51 12.65
CA GLY A 575 -3.83 -21.70 13.07
C GLY A 575 -3.80 -21.39 14.57
N GLU A 576 -4.16 -20.17 14.97
CA GLU A 576 -4.20 -19.72 16.38
C GLU A 576 -5.14 -20.55 17.25
N SER A 577 -6.25 -21.04 16.68
CA SER A 577 -7.24 -21.87 17.37
C SER A 577 -6.89 -23.35 17.46
N LEU A 578 -5.85 -23.82 16.76
CA LEU A 578 -5.43 -25.23 16.80
C LEU A 578 -4.52 -25.55 17.99
N GLY A 579 -3.95 -24.54 18.65
CA GLY A 579 -3.02 -24.71 19.78
C GLY A 579 -1.73 -25.50 19.46
N ARG A 580 -1.62 -26.04 18.25
CA ARG A 580 -0.53 -26.82 17.65
C ARG A 580 -0.58 -26.63 16.13
N SER A 581 0.56 -26.76 15.45
CA SER A 581 0.58 -26.91 13.99
C SER A 581 -0.20 -28.16 13.58
N SER A 582 -0.80 -28.18 12.39
CA SER A 582 -1.29 -29.42 11.80
C SER A 582 -0.15 -30.44 11.73
N GLU A 583 -0.50 -31.73 11.65
CA GLU A 583 0.48 -32.72 11.17
C GLU A 583 0.96 -32.29 9.78
N SER A 584 2.23 -32.56 9.48
CA SER A 584 2.81 -32.29 8.17
C SER A 584 2.16 -33.20 7.14
N PHE A 585 1.54 -32.62 6.10
CA PHE A 585 0.91 -33.36 5.02
C PHE A 585 1.84 -33.39 3.82
N ARG A 586 2.21 -34.58 3.37
CA ARG A 586 3.05 -34.76 2.18
C ARG A 586 2.26 -34.46 0.92
N ILE A 587 2.67 -33.44 0.18
CA ILE A 587 2.05 -33.03 -1.09
C ILE A 587 2.71 -33.76 -2.27
N GLY A 588 4.01 -34.04 -2.19
CA GLY A 588 4.73 -34.75 -3.24
C GLY A 588 6.05 -35.33 -2.77
N ASN A 589 6.49 -36.37 -3.45
CA ASN A 589 7.83 -36.96 -3.36
C ASN A 589 8.41 -37.00 -4.76
N ASP A 590 9.70 -36.73 -4.91
CA ASP A 590 10.37 -36.73 -6.20
C ASP A 590 9.62 -35.87 -7.23
N VAL A 591 9.31 -34.63 -6.86
CA VAL A 591 8.53 -33.71 -7.67
C VAL A 591 9.39 -33.24 -8.85
N VAL A 592 9.33 -34.02 -9.91
CA VAL A 592 9.91 -33.72 -11.22
C VAL A 592 8.88 -33.03 -12.10
N ILE A 593 9.34 -32.20 -13.02
CA ILE A 593 8.50 -31.65 -14.08
C ILE A 593 8.13 -32.82 -15.01
N ALA A 594 7.04 -33.51 -14.69
CA ALA A 594 6.49 -34.53 -15.56
C ALA A 594 5.94 -33.84 -16.81
N ASP A 595 6.35 -34.38 -17.96
CA ASP A 595 6.02 -33.98 -19.32
C ASP A 595 4.68 -33.24 -19.44
N ARG A 596 4.70 -32.12 -20.17
CA ARG A 596 3.66 -31.08 -20.26
C ARG A 596 2.24 -31.66 -20.34
N THR A 597 1.54 -31.83 -19.20
CA THR A 597 0.05 -31.90 -19.02
C THR A 597 -0.45 -32.56 -17.72
N SER A 598 0.38 -32.91 -16.73
CA SER A 598 -0.14 -33.58 -15.51
C SER A 598 -0.63 -32.60 -14.42
N ARG A 599 -1.96 -32.50 -14.26
CA ARG A 599 -2.61 -31.99 -13.03
C ARG A 599 -2.57 -33.08 -11.96
N MET A 600 -1.92 -32.84 -10.82
CA MET A 600 -2.19 -33.63 -9.61
C MET A 600 -3.40 -33.05 -8.88
N ILE A 601 -4.52 -33.77 -8.92
CA ILE A 601 -5.71 -33.48 -8.12
C ILE A 601 -5.76 -34.54 -7.02
N SER A 602 -5.57 -34.15 -5.76
CA SER A 602 -5.90 -35.02 -4.63
C SER A 602 -7.35 -34.77 -4.23
N ARG A 603 -8.22 -35.77 -4.44
CA ARG A 603 -9.61 -35.76 -3.94
C ARG A 603 -9.67 -36.47 -2.60
N TRP A 604 -10.36 -35.85 -1.64
CA TRP A 604 -10.62 -36.42 -0.33
C TRP A 604 -11.98 -37.14 -0.30
N PRO A 605 -12.10 -38.33 0.32
CA PRO A 605 -13.37 -38.81 0.85
C PRO A 605 -13.74 -38.01 2.12
N GLY A 606 -15.02 -37.67 2.25
CA GLY A 606 -15.56 -36.74 3.25
C GLY A 606 -15.71 -37.26 4.66
#